data_AF-A0A1J3K735-F1
#
_entry.id   AF-A0A1J3K735-F1
#
_cell.length_a   1.000
_cell.length_b   1.000
_cell.length_c   1.000
_cell.angle_alpha   90.00
_cell.angle_beta   90.00
_cell.angle_gamma   90.00
#
_symmetry.space_group_name_H-M   'P 1'
#
loop_
_entity.id
_entity.type
_entity.pdbx_description
1 polymer ?
#
loop_
_entity_poly.entity_id
_entity_poly.type
_entity_poly.pdbx_seq_one_letter_code
_entity_poly.pdbx_strand_id
1 'polypeptide(L)'
;RQSKTLKICANHFVKPGMTVQEHVGNEKSCVWNASDYADGELKDELFCIRFASIENCKTFMESFKEAAESVKEKEESKEASDTAGLLEKLSVGETKTEEKPVEKVKTEVETEEKKKSEAEKVDEEKKTEETGSST
;
A
#
# COMPACT_ATOMS: atom_id res chain seq x y z
N ARG A 1 -7.27 14.35 3.12
CA ARG A 1 -7.86 14.84 4.39
C ARG A 1 -9.27 15.36 4.10
N GLN A 2 -10.26 15.07 4.95
CA GLN A 2 -11.65 15.51 4.76
C GLN A 2 -11.81 17.00 5.08
N SER A 3 -12.55 17.76 4.25
CA SER A 3 -12.66 19.23 4.38
C SER A 3 -13.34 19.68 5.67
N LYS A 4 -14.38 18.98 6.15
CA LYS A 4 -15.16 19.38 7.33
C LYS A 4 -14.55 18.91 8.65
N THR A 5 -14.26 17.61 8.74
CA THR A 5 -13.81 16.95 9.97
C THR A 5 -12.31 17.01 10.14
N LEU A 6 -11.58 17.36 9.08
CA LEU A 6 -10.12 17.43 9.11
C LEU A 6 -9.47 16.07 9.47
N LYS A 7 -10.19 14.96 9.27
CA LYS A 7 -9.64 13.61 9.44
C LYS A 7 -8.77 13.21 8.24
N ILE A 8 -7.69 12.49 8.52
CA ILE A 8 -6.89 11.82 7.49
C ILE A 8 -7.73 10.68 6.93
N CYS A 9 -7.69 10.48 5.62
CA CYS A 9 -8.49 9.48 4.91
C CYS A 9 -7.66 8.58 3.98
N ALA A 10 -6.40 8.96 3.77
CA ALA A 10 -5.38 8.22 3.06
C ALA A 10 -4.04 8.78 3.56
N ASN A 11 -3.20 7.91 4.07
CA ASN A 11 -1.85 8.17 4.53
C ASN A 11 -0.96 6.96 4.22
N HIS A 12 -0.36 6.96 3.03
CA HIS A 12 0.59 5.96 2.57
C HIS A 12 1.73 6.62 1.82
N PHE A 13 2.87 5.94 1.78
CA PHE A 13 3.99 6.32 0.92
C PHE A 13 3.75 5.87 -0.51
N VAL A 14 4.18 6.69 -1.48
CA VAL A 14 4.28 6.28 -2.87
C VAL A 14 5.58 5.50 -3.03
N LYS A 15 5.47 4.18 -3.18
CA LYS A 15 6.60 3.25 -3.33
C LYS A 15 6.85 2.92 -4.81
N PRO A 16 8.11 2.61 -5.18
CA PRO A 16 8.41 2.01 -6.48
C PRO A 16 7.57 0.74 -6.70
N GLY A 17 7.00 0.58 -7.88
CA GLY A 17 6.17 -0.58 -8.23
C GLY A 17 4.69 -0.47 -7.86
N MET A 18 4.25 0.62 -7.21
CA MET A 18 2.82 0.92 -7.11
C MET A 18 2.24 1.19 -8.50
N THR A 19 1.06 0.63 -8.78
CA THR A 19 0.37 0.81 -10.07
C THR A 19 -0.95 1.51 -9.86
N VAL A 20 -1.18 2.56 -10.66
CA VAL A 20 -2.46 3.27 -10.74
C VAL A 20 -3.12 2.95 -12.07
N GLN A 21 -4.39 2.56 -12.01
CA GLN A 21 -5.19 2.14 -13.16
C GLN A 21 -6.46 2.98 -13.27
N GLU A 22 -6.95 3.16 -14.48
CA GLU A 22 -8.23 3.80 -14.72
C GLU A 22 -9.37 2.89 -14.23
N HIS A 23 -10.40 3.48 -13.62
CA HIS A 23 -11.54 2.71 -13.15
C HIS A 23 -12.44 2.32 -14.33
N VAL A 24 -12.67 1.02 -14.51
CA VAL A 24 -13.55 0.51 -15.58
C VAL A 24 -14.96 1.08 -15.41
N GLY A 25 -15.48 1.74 -16.44
CA GLY A 25 -16.79 2.38 -16.42
C GLY A 25 -16.82 3.82 -15.88
N ASN A 26 -15.68 4.39 -15.45
CA ASN A 26 -15.60 5.82 -15.14
C ASN A 26 -14.19 6.39 -15.32
N GLU A 27 -13.98 7.06 -16.45
CA GLU A 27 -12.69 7.68 -16.85
C GLU A 27 -12.24 8.83 -15.93
N LYS A 28 -13.18 9.39 -15.15
CA LYS A 28 -12.87 10.40 -14.12
C LYS A 28 -12.38 9.80 -12.81
N SER A 29 -12.19 8.48 -12.76
CA SER A 29 -11.73 7.79 -11.57
C SER A 29 -10.53 6.90 -11.88
N CYS A 30 -9.65 6.80 -10.89
CA CYS A 30 -8.56 5.85 -10.91
C CYS A 30 -8.51 5.08 -9.59
N VAL A 31 -7.92 3.89 -9.66
CA VAL A 31 -7.78 2.93 -8.57
C VAL A 31 -6.33 2.54 -8.39
N TRP A 32 -5.91 2.34 -7.15
CA TRP A 32 -4.59 1.82 -6.80
C TRP A 32 -4.63 1.10 -5.46
N ASN A 33 -3.68 0.20 -5.24
CA ASN A 33 -3.49 -0.49 -3.96
C ASN A 33 -2.34 0.15 -3.17
N ALA A 34 -2.50 0.31 -1.86
CA ALA A 34 -1.46 0.82 -0.98
C ALA A 34 -1.59 0.28 0.45
N SER A 35 -0.46 0.18 1.15
CA SER A 35 -0.41 -0.04 2.60
C SER A 35 -0.57 1.31 3.32
N ASP A 36 -1.72 1.54 3.94
CA ASP A 36 -2.16 2.82 4.50
C ASP A 36 -2.19 2.83 6.03
N TYR A 37 -2.03 4.01 6.63
CA TYR A 37 -1.99 4.23 8.09
C TYR A 37 -2.96 5.35 8.55
N ALA A 38 -4.03 5.64 7.80
CA ALA A 38 -4.98 6.71 8.15
C ALA A 38 -5.72 6.46 9.48
N ASP A 39 -5.96 5.20 9.82
CA ASP A 39 -6.67 4.78 11.05
C ASP A 39 -5.76 4.47 12.24
N GLY A 40 -4.45 4.66 12.10
CA GLY A 40 -3.46 4.34 13.15
C GLY A 40 -2.98 2.88 13.16
N GLU A 41 -3.31 2.12 12.13
CA GLU A 41 -2.84 0.75 11.90
C GLU A 41 -2.45 0.59 10.44
N LEU A 42 -1.42 -0.21 10.16
CA LEU A 42 -0.98 -0.47 8.79
C LEU A 42 -1.91 -1.51 8.14
N LYS A 43 -2.62 -1.12 7.08
CA LYS A 43 -3.58 -1.97 6.37
C LYS A 43 -3.37 -1.87 4.87
N ASP A 44 -3.43 -3.00 4.16
CA ASP A 44 -3.45 -3.00 2.70
C ASP A 44 -4.87 -2.70 2.23
N GLU A 45 -5.03 -1.57 1.54
CA GLU A 45 -6.33 -1.07 1.11
C GLU A 45 -6.32 -0.76 -0.40
N LEU A 46 -7.49 -0.88 -1.01
CA LEU A 46 -7.72 -0.46 -2.39
C LEU A 46 -8.37 0.93 -2.38
N PHE A 47 -7.66 1.90 -2.93
CA PHE A 47 -8.11 3.27 -3.06
C PHE A 47 -8.79 3.50 -4.41
N CYS A 48 -9.83 4.32 -4.40
CA CYS A 48 -10.47 4.85 -5.58
C CYS A 48 -10.70 6.35 -5.37
N ILE A 49 -10.22 7.17 -6.29
CA ILE A 49 -10.46 8.61 -6.29
C ILE A 49 -11.30 8.98 -7.51
N ARG A 50 -12.16 10.00 -7.35
CA ARG A 50 -12.94 10.58 -8.45
C ARG A 50 -12.60 12.05 -8.59
N PHE A 51 -12.23 12.44 -9.80
CA PHE A 51 -11.93 13.81 -10.16
C PHE A 51 -13.13 14.49 -10.83
N ALA A 52 -13.10 15.82 -10.86
CA ALA A 52 -14.11 16.62 -11.54
C ALA A 52 -14.01 16.50 -13.07
N SER A 53 -12.77 16.44 -13.60
CA SER A 53 -12.45 16.30 -15.03
C SER A 53 -11.61 15.04 -15.28
N ILE A 54 -11.69 14.51 -16.50
CA ILE A 54 -10.86 13.40 -16.98
C ILE A 54 -9.40 13.85 -17.07
N GLU A 55 -9.14 15.09 -17.45
CA GLU A 55 -7.78 15.64 -17.55
C GLU A 55 -7.07 15.59 -16.19
N ASN A 56 -7.75 15.99 -15.12
CA ASN A 56 -7.21 15.91 -13.76
C ASN A 56 -6.89 14.47 -13.34
N CYS A 57 -7.72 13.52 -13.76
CA CYS A 57 -7.48 12.09 -13.52
C CYS A 57 -6.19 11.63 -14.21
N LYS A 58 -6.03 11.97 -15.49
CA LYS A 58 -4.84 11.62 -16.28
C LYS A 58 -3.56 12.26 -15.73
N THR A 59 -3.62 13.56 -15.42
CA THR A 59 -2.49 14.27 -14.80
C THR A 59 -2.10 13.63 -13.47
N PHE A 60 -3.07 13.28 -12.62
CA PHE A 60 -2.78 12.58 -11.37
C PHE A 60 -2.10 11.22 -11.62
N MET A 61 -2.59 10.43 -12.58
CA MET A 61 -2.00 9.14 -12.90
C MET A 61 -0.56 9.24 -13.41
N GLU A 62 -0.26 10.24 -14.24
CA GLU A 62 1.12 10.50 -14.71
C GLU A 62 2.02 10.94 -13.56
N SER A 63 1.60 11.95 -12.78
CA SER A 63 2.39 12.43 -11.63
C SER A 63 2.60 11.36 -10.56
N PHE A 64 1.62 10.47 -10.36
CA PHE A 64 1.75 9.36 -9.41
C PHE A 64 2.82 8.35 -9.88
N LYS A 65 2.84 8.04 -11.18
CA LYS A 65 3.87 7.15 -11.76
C LYS A 65 5.26 7.77 -11.68
N GLU A 66 5.38 9.04 -12.06
CA GLU A 66 6.64 9.79 -11.96
C GLU A 66 7.14 9.83 -10.51
N ALA A 67 6.24 10.10 -9.54
CA ALA A 67 6.60 10.08 -8.13
C ALA A 67 7.10 8.71 -7.68
N ALA A 68 6.42 7.62 -8.07
CA ALA A 68 6.84 6.26 -7.75
C ALA A 68 8.20 5.90 -8.35
N GLU A 69 8.50 6.36 -9.58
CA GLU A 69 9.78 6.15 -10.25
C GLU A 69 10.91 6.99 -9.61
N SER A 70 10.62 8.25 -9.25
CA SER A 70 11.62 9.14 -8.64
C SER A 70 12.11 8.67 -7.26
N VAL A 71 11.28 7.90 -6.54
CA VAL A 71 11.68 7.28 -5.26
C VAL A 71 12.68 6.16 -5.51
N LYS A 72 12.52 5.40 -6.60
CA LYS A 72 13.43 4.31 -6.97
C LYS A 72 14.85 4.81 -7.21
N GLU A 73 14.98 5.90 -7.98
CA GLU A 73 16.29 6.51 -8.28
C GLU A 73 17.02 6.99 -7.02
N LYS A 74 16.27 7.44 -6.00
CA LYS A 74 16.85 7.90 -4.72
C LYS A 74 17.31 6.75 -3.82
N GLU A 75 16.64 5.59 -3.86
CA GLU A 75 17.07 4.42 -3.10
C GLU A 75 18.38 3.83 -3.68
N GLU A 76 18.47 3.69 -5.01
CA GLU A 76 19.69 3.21 -5.67
C GLU A 76 20.90 4.15 -5.48
N SER A 77 20.68 5.45 -5.35
CA SER A 77 21.76 6.42 -5.13
C SER A 77 22.29 6.46 -3.69
N LYS A 78 21.59 5.89 -2.70
CA LYS A 78 21.95 6.05 -1.27
C LYS A 78 22.52 4.77 -0.63
N GLU A 79 22.02 3.60 -1.02
CA GLU A 79 22.43 2.34 -0.37
C GLU A 79 23.87 1.88 -0.73
N ALA A 80 24.41 2.28 -1.88
CA ALA A 80 25.77 1.94 -2.28
C ALA A 80 26.86 2.79 -1.58
N SER A 81 26.52 3.99 -1.09
CA SER A 81 27.49 4.91 -0.49
C SER A 81 27.63 4.72 1.02
N ASP A 82 26.54 4.46 1.73
CA ASP A 82 26.55 4.39 3.20
C ASP A 82 27.09 3.05 3.74
N THR A 83 26.94 1.95 2.99
CA THR A 83 27.46 0.62 3.39
C THR A 83 28.99 0.50 3.21
N ALA A 84 29.56 1.17 2.19
CA ALA A 84 30.99 1.17 1.93
C ALA A 84 31.79 1.91 3.02
N GLY A 85 31.27 3.04 3.53
CA GLY A 85 31.95 3.86 4.54
C GLY A 85 32.01 3.22 5.95
N LEU A 86 31.08 2.31 6.27
CA LEU A 86 31.06 1.61 7.56
C LEU A 86 32.02 0.41 7.57
N LEU A 87 32.19 -0.29 6.44
CA LEU A 87 33.06 -1.46 6.31
C LEU A 87 34.56 -1.10 6.47
N GLU A 88 34.96 0.07 5.97
CA GLU A 88 36.36 0.54 6.04
C GLU A 88 36.79 0.91 7.47
N LYS A 89 35.84 1.34 8.32
CA LYS A 89 36.08 1.65 9.74
C LYS A 89 36.16 0.42 10.67
N LEU A 90 35.76 -0.75 10.19
CA LEU A 90 35.71 -1.99 10.98
C LEU A 90 36.94 -2.92 10.78
N SER A 91 37.84 -2.60 9.83
CA SER A 91 39.08 -3.37 9.64
C SER A 91 40.23 -2.84 10.51
N VAL A 92 40.21 -3.21 11.79
CA VAL A 92 41.36 -3.07 12.71
C VAL A 92 41.97 -4.46 12.91
N GLY A 93 43.25 -4.60 12.53
CA GLY A 93 44.00 -5.85 12.50
C GLY A 93 44.29 -6.49 13.88
N GLU A 94 44.42 -7.82 13.80
CA GLU A 94 44.56 -8.89 14.80
C GLU A 94 45.43 -8.67 16.05
N THR A 95 45.03 -9.27 17.19
CA THR A 95 45.90 -10.17 17.98
C THR A 95 45.14 -11.06 18.98
N LYS A 96 45.31 -12.38 18.79
CA LYS A 96 45.31 -13.52 19.76
C LYS A 96 44.06 -13.93 20.58
N THR A 97 43.60 -15.15 20.23
CA THR A 97 43.63 -16.38 21.08
C THR A 97 42.35 -16.81 21.84
N GLU A 98 41.90 -18.01 21.43
CA GLU A 98 41.27 -19.13 22.16
C GLU A 98 39.73 -19.23 22.41
N GLU A 99 39.18 -20.26 21.73
CA GLU A 99 38.25 -21.32 22.19
C GLU A 99 36.83 -21.01 22.72
N LYS A 100 35.83 -21.29 21.85
CA LYS A 100 34.64 -22.22 21.97
C LYS A 100 34.25 -22.79 23.37
N PRO A 101 33.01 -23.31 23.59
CA PRO A 101 31.80 -23.36 22.72
C PRO A 101 30.40 -23.23 23.41
N VAL A 102 29.36 -23.08 22.56
CA VAL A 102 28.00 -23.70 22.59
C VAL A 102 27.04 -23.37 23.76
N GLU A 103 25.87 -22.78 23.44
CA GLU A 103 24.60 -23.50 23.60
C GLU A 103 23.51 -23.05 22.61
N LYS A 104 22.95 -24.03 21.92
CA LYS A 104 21.80 -23.94 21.02
C LYS A 104 20.56 -24.27 21.85
N VAL A 105 19.49 -23.49 21.76
CA VAL A 105 18.13 -24.03 21.87
C VAL A 105 17.27 -23.43 20.77
N LYS A 106 16.95 -24.28 19.80
CA LYS A 106 15.81 -24.14 18.90
C LYS A 106 14.57 -24.60 19.66
N THR A 107 13.42 -23.95 19.49
CA THR A 107 12.15 -24.66 19.30
C THR A 107 11.19 -23.75 18.52
N GLU A 108 11.01 -24.08 17.24
CA GLU A 108 9.84 -23.78 16.43
C GLU A 108 8.78 -24.86 16.72
N VAL A 109 7.49 -24.50 16.82
CA VAL A 109 6.28 -25.19 16.26
C VAL A 109 5.15 -24.13 16.36
N GLU A 110 4.56 -23.56 15.29
CA GLU A 110 3.53 -24.12 14.38
C GLU A 110 2.32 -24.72 15.16
N THR A 111 1.03 -24.63 14.81
CA THR A 111 0.25 -24.18 13.65
C THR A 111 -1.24 -24.21 14.06
N GLU A 112 -2.08 -23.37 13.43
CA GLU A 112 -3.46 -23.62 12.93
C GLU A 112 -4.58 -24.17 13.88
N GLU A 113 -5.89 -23.92 13.74
CA GLU A 113 -6.73 -23.52 12.61
C GLU A 113 -8.16 -23.07 13.06
N LYS A 114 -8.71 -22.07 12.35
CA LYS A 114 -10.06 -21.95 11.72
C LYS A 114 -11.41 -22.33 12.39
N LYS A 115 -12.32 -21.33 12.31
CA LYS A 115 -13.59 -21.27 11.49
C LYS A 115 -14.96 -21.66 12.09
N LYS A 116 -15.88 -20.67 12.08
CA LYS A 116 -17.30 -20.70 11.64
C LYS A 116 -17.95 -19.36 12.04
N SER A 117 -18.97 -18.75 11.43
CA SER A 117 -19.70 -18.79 10.14
C SER A 117 -20.98 -17.96 10.38
N GLU A 118 -21.48 -17.21 9.37
CA GLU A 118 -22.89 -16.83 9.06
C GLU A 118 -22.85 -15.46 8.33
N ALA A 119 -23.19 -15.27 7.05
CA ALA A 119 -24.25 -15.78 6.16
C ALA A 119 -25.66 -15.23 6.46
N GLU A 120 -25.93 -14.06 5.86
CA GLU A 120 -27.12 -13.67 5.05
C GLU A 120 -28.55 -13.50 5.62
N LYS A 121 -29.15 -12.40 5.11
CA LYS A 121 -30.54 -12.16 4.63
C LYS A 121 -31.68 -11.84 5.60
N VAL A 122 -32.29 -10.66 5.38
CA VAL A 122 -33.74 -10.30 5.22
C VAL A 122 -33.75 -8.82 4.75
N ASP A 123 -34.62 -8.23 3.93
CA ASP A 123 -35.56 -8.57 2.85
C ASP A 123 -36.23 -7.21 2.44
N GLU A 124 -36.91 -7.18 1.29
CA GLU A 124 -38.04 -6.30 0.93
C GLU A 124 -37.83 -4.95 0.19
N GLU A 125 -37.77 -5.10 -1.14
CA GLU A 125 -38.63 -4.53 -2.21
C GLU A 125 -39.33 -3.14 -2.14
N LYS A 126 -39.34 -2.54 -3.35
CA LYS A 126 -40.47 -1.86 -4.05
C LYS A 126 -40.45 -0.32 -4.17
N LYS A 127 -40.00 0.17 -5.34
CA LYS A 127 -40.85 1.06 -6.17
C LYS A 127 -40.52 0.92 -7.65
N THR A 128 -41.59 0.64 -8.39
CA THR A 128 -41.75 0.29 -9.79
C THR A 128 -41.33 1.36 -10.79
N GLU A 129 -40.89 0.87 -11.95
CA GLU A 129 -40.80 1.52 -13.25
C GLU A 129 -42.09 2.29 -13.61
N GLU A 130 -41.94 3.47 -14.22
CA GLU A 130 -42.88 3.96 -15.23
C GLU A 130 -42.20 3.85 -16.60
N THR A 131 -42.61 2.85 -17.37
CA THR A 131 -42.47 2.81 -18.81
C THR A 131 -43.85 2.64 -19.43
N GLY A 132 -44.15 3.45 -20.44
CA GLY A 132 -44.99 3.02 -21.56
C GLY A 132 -46.43 3.55 -21.65
N SER A 133 -46.62 4.39 -22.68
CA SER A 133 -47.56 4.15 -23.78
C SER A 133 -48.96 4.76 -23.74
N SER A 134 -49.11 5.82 -24.55
CA SER A 134 -50.06 5.96 -25.66
C SER A 134 -51.53 5.63 -25.41
N THR A 135 -52.39 6.65 -25.39
CA THR A 135 -53.64 6.74 -26.19
C THR A 135 -53.97 8.21 -26.40
#